data_AF-A0A060SCX5-F1
#
_entry.id   AF-A0A060SCX5-F1
#
_cell.length_a   1.000
_cell.length_b   1.000
_cell.length_c   1.000
_cell.angle_alpha   90.00
_cell.angle_beta   90.00
_cell.angle_gamma   90.00
#
_symmetry.space_group_name_H-M   'P 1'
#
loop_
_entity.id
_entity.type
_entity.pdbx_description
1 polymer ?
#
loop_
_entity_poly.entity_id
_entity_poly.type
_entity_poly.pdbx_seq_one_letter_code
_entity_poly.pdbx_strand_id
1 'polypeptide(L)'
;MYQCYRSSQPDRRRALVRSSAALDLLVQEKIAFQAILPATGWCLTHGGHNTVLECVHSGILIIIWPIAVDQPSNAMHLTHNVDMAYELIEVRTGVGAGPLHRTGKAPVGTLDAVRDMLRDALARAFGEDGEAKRRRLLGLRERLEGAWSESGPARREVEEFLNHVRALPVATVFPIQNA
;
A
#
# COMPACT_ATOMS: atom_id res chain seq x y z
N MET A 1 19.69 -2.25 -10.13
CA MET A 1 19.75 -1.07 -11.01
C MET A 1 18.46 -1.06 -11.83
N TYR A 2 17.45 -0.32 -11.38
CA TYR A 2 16.13 -0.27 -12.04
C TYR A 2 16.23 0.61 -13.28
N GLN A 3 16.30 -0.02 -14.45
CA GLN A 3 16.28 0.66 -15.72
C GLN A 3 14.82 1.05 -16.04
N CYS A 4 14.54 2.35 -16.02
CA CYS A 4 13.28 2.90 -16.49
C CYS A 4 13.22 2.73 -18.02
N TYR A 5 12.56 1.67 -18.49
CA TYR A 5 12.33 1.48 -19.92
C TYR A 5 11.24 2.47 -20.36
N ARG A 6 11.64 3.62 -20.91
CA ARG A 6 10.74 4.45 -21.72
C ARG A 6 10.40 3.64 -22.97
N SER A 7 9.25 2.99 -22.95
CA SER A 7 8.65 2.41 -24.15
C SER A 7 8.26 3.55 -25.10
N SER A 8 9.05 3.72 -26.15
CA SER A 8 8.78 4.62 -27.27
C SER A 8 7.99 3.86 -28.34
N GLN A 9 6.67 3.75 -28.21
CA GLN A 9 5.78 3.41 -29.33
C GLN A 9 4.42 4.14 -29.21
N PRO A 10 4.09 5.06 -30.15
CA PRO A 10 2.73 5.54 -30.33
C PRO A 10 1.93 4.49 -31.13
N ASP A 11 0.61 4.50 -31.01
CA ASP A 11 -0.36 3.74 -31.84
C ASP A 11 -0.78 2.31 -31.47
N ARG A 12 -1.12 2.06 -30.20
CA ARG A 12 -2.09 0.98 -29.87
C ARG A 12 -3.18 1.43 -28.88
N ARG A 13 -4.09 2.30 -29.34
CA ARG A 13 -5.40 2.51 -28.70
C ARG A 13 -6.41 1.48 -29.25
N ARG A 14 -6.72 0.44 -28.48
CA ARG A 14 -7.92 -0.46 -28.49
C ARG A 14 -7.56 -1.69 -27.64
N ALA A 15 -8.32 -2.21 -26.68
CA ALA A 15 -9.75 -2.18 -26.34
C ALA A 15 -9.90 -2.43 -24.81
N LEU A 16 -11.00 -2.08 -24.12
CA LEU A 16 -12.23 -2.89 -24.01
C LEU A 16 -13.40 -2.11 -23.35
N VAL A 17 -14.62 -2.47 -23.77
CA VAL A 17 -15.98 -1.95 -23.46
C VAL A 17 -16.65 -2.92 -22.44
N ARG A 18 -17.44 -2.57 -21.39
CA ARG A 18 -18.87 -2.14 -21.36
C ARG A 18 -19.37 -1.87 -19.92
N SER A 19 -20.01 -0.71 -19.75
CA SER A 19 -21.33 -0.40 -19.13
C SER A 19 -21.82 -1.16 -17.88
N SER A 20 -21.79 -0.47 -16.73
CA SER A 20 -22.93 -0.36 -15.81
C SER A 20 -23.17 1.15 -15.53
N ALA A 21 -24.20 1.54 -14.77
CA ALA A 21 -24.41 2.95 -14.41
C ALA A 21 -23.23 3.57 -13.62
N ALA A 22 -22.30 2.72 -13.15
CA ALA A 22 -20.95 3.08 -12.77
C ALA A 22 -20.01 2.85 -13.97
N LEU A 23 -19.21 3.86 -14.31
CA LEU A 23 -18.15 3.73 -15.31
C LEU A 23 -17.05 2.81 -14.77
N ASP A 24 -17.21 1.51 -15.02
CA ASP A 24 -16.21 0.50 -14.67
C ASP A 24 -15.12 0.47 -15.75
N LEU A 25 -13.86 0.67 -15.36
CA LEU A 25 -12.70 0.63 -16.25
C LEU A 25 -11.76 -0.51 -15.83
N LEU A 26 -11.60 -1.50 -16.71
CA LEU A 26 -10.57 -2.52 -16.58
C LEU A 26 -9.34 -2.11 -17.39
N VAL A 27 -8.20 -2.01 -16.74
CA VAL A 27 -6.91 -1.74 -17.41
C VAL A 27 -6.02 -2.96 -17.26
N GLN A 28 -5.57 -3.53 -18.38
CA GLN A 28 -4.69 -4.71 -18.40
C GLN A 28 -3.20 -4.34 -18.36
N GLU A 29 -2.86 -3.09 -18.69
CA GLU A 29 -1.49 -2.59 -18.68
C GLU A 29 -1.16 -1.86 -17.38
N LYS A 30 0.14 -1.63 -17.15
CA LYS A 30 0.59 -0.85 -16.00
C LYS A 30 0.06 0.58 -16.11
N ILE A 31 -0.63 1.01 -15.06
CA ILE A 31 -1.12 2.38 -14.94
C ILE A 31 -0.17 3.23 -14.10
N ALA A 32 -0.20 4.54 -14.32
CA ALA A 32 0.41 5.52 -13.42
C ALA A 32 -0.42 5.60 -12.14
N PHE A 33 -0.18 4.67 -11.20
CA PHE A 33 -0.97 4.52 -9.97
C PHE A 33 -1.07 5.82 -9.15
N GLN A 34 0.03 6.55 -8.98
CA GLN A 34 0.04 7.84 -8.28
C GLN A 34 -0.86 8.91 -8.93
N ALA A 35 -1.04 8.86 -10.25
CA ALA A 35 -1.86 9.84 -10.97
C ALA A 35 -3.37 9.59 -10.79
N ILE A 36 -3.77 8.36 -10.47
CA ILE A 36 -5.18 8.03 -10.27
C ILE A 36 -5.64 8.15 -8.82
N LEU A 37 -4.72 8.06 -7.86
CA LEU A 37 -5.04 8.09 -6.42
C LEU A 37 -5.90 9.31 -6.00
N PRO A 38 -5.62 10.54 -6.46
CA PRO A 38 -6.45 11.70 -6.08
C PRO A 38 -7.91 11.62 -6.56
N ALA A 39 -8.20 10.77 -7.55
CA ALA A 39 -9.53 10.57 -8.11
C ALA A 39 -10.27 9.34 -7.55
N THR A 40 -9.67 8.60 -6.61
CA THR A 40 -10.29 7.41 -6.00
C THR A 40 -10.74 7.69 -4.57
N GLY A 41 -11.82 7.03 -4.13
CA GLY A 41 -12.23 7.07 -2.72
C GLY A 41 -11.50 6.06 -1.84
N TRP A 42 -11.08 4.95 -2.46
CA TRP A 42 -10.55 3.74 -1.81
C TRP A 42 -9.52 3.05 -2.70
N CYS A 43 -8.58 2.35 -2.08
CA CYS A 43 -7.61 1.51 -2.76
C CYS A 43 -7.70 0.07 -2.24
N LEU A 44 -8.09 -0.86 -3.12
CA LEU A 44 -7.90 -2.30 -2.89
C LEU A 44 -6.49 -2.67 -3.36
N THR A 45 -5.63 -3.11 -2.46
CA THR A 45 -4.22 -3.41 -2.75
C THR A 45 -3.75 -4.62 -1.97
N HIS A 46 -2.71 -5.27 -2.47
CA HIS A 46 -2.01 -6.31 -1.76
C HIS A 46 -1.37 -5.87 -0.43
N GLY A 47 -1.19 -4.57 -0.19
CA GLY A 47 -0.63 -4.05 1.07
C GLY A 47 0.90 -4.01 1.10
N GLY A 48 1.57 -4.02 -0.05
CA GLY A 48 3.01 -3.75 -0.14
C GLY A 48 3.33 -2.33 0.37
N HIS A 49 4.46 -2.18 1.06
CA HIS A 49 4.80 -0.97 1.81
C HIS A 49 4.77 0.33 0.97
N ASN A 50 5.26 0.27 -0.27
CA ASN A 50 5.25 1.43 -1.17
C ASN A 50 3.82 1.94 -1.45
N THR A 51 2.90 1.03 -1.77
CA THR A 51 1.50 1.39 -2.07
C THR A 51 0.80 1.92 -0.82
N VAL A 52 1.10 1.36 0.36
CA VAL A 52 0.60 1.90 1.63
C VAL A 52 1.03 3.35 1.81
N LEU A 53 2.32 3.66 1.63
CA LEU A 53 2.82 5.03 1.75
C LEU A 53 2.21 5.99 0.74
N GLU A 54 2.06 5.56 -0.53
CA GLU A 54 1.41 6.36 -1.57
C GLU A 54 -0.05 6.67 -1.24
N CYS A 55 -0.79 5.70 -0.68
CA CYS A 55 -2.17 5.88 -0.23
C CYS A 55 -2.24 6.83 0.98
N VAL A 56 -1.38 6.65 1.98
CA VAL A 56 -1.31 7.55 3.16
C VAL A 56 -1.03 8.98 2.72
N HIS A 57 -0.02 9.19 1.87
CA HIS A 57 0.32 10.52 1.35
C HIS A 57 -0.83 11.13 0.55
N SER A 58 -1.56 10.32 -0.22
CA SER A 58 -2.71 10.78 -1.02
C SER A 58 -4.01 10.90 -0.21
N GLY A 59 -4.02 10.52 1.07
CA GLY A 59 -5.23 10.54 1.90
C GLY A 59 -6.26 9.46 1.54
N ILE A 60 -5.85 8.40 0.84
CA ILE A 60 -6.74 7.34 0.33
C ILE A 60 -6.74 6.15 1.27
N LEU A 61 -7.94 5.70 1.66
CA LEU A 61 -8.09 4.55 2.53
C LEU A 61 -7.90 3.22 1.82
N ILE A 62 -7.51 2.21 2.59
CA ILE A 62 -6.94 0.96 2.09
C ILE A 62 -7.82 -0.22 2.51
N ILE A 63 -8.18 -1.06 1.54
CA ILE A 63 -8.66 -2.43 1.74
C ILE A 63 -7.53 -3.37 1.30
N ILE A 64 -7.11 -4.27 2.18
CA ILE A 64 -5.89 -5.05 1.99
C ILE A 64 -6.24 -6.48 1.60
N TRP A 65 -5.72 -6.92 0.45
CA TRP A 65 -5.78 -8.29 -0.07
C TRP A 65 -4.39 -8.93 0.03
N PRO A 66 -3.96 -9.41 1.21
CA PRO A 66 -2.58 -9.86 1.40
C PRO A 66 -2.28 -11.11 0.56
N ILE A 67 -1.12 -11.13 -0.10
CA ILE A 67 -0.67 -12.27 -0.92
C ILE A 67 0.58 -12.93 -0.29
N ALA A 68 1.66 -12.17 -0.07
CA ALA A 68 2.95 -12.75 0.35
C ALA A 68 3.88 -11.75 1.06
N VAL A 69 4.99 -12.28 1.60
CA VAL A 69 6.11 -11.52 2.17
C VAL A 69 5.69 -10.62 3.34
N ASP A 70 5.81 -9.31 3.21
CA ASP A 70 5.54 -8.31 4.25
C ASP A 70 4.06 -7.91 4.30
N GLN A 71 3.30 -8.24 3.26
CA GLN A 71 1.91 -7.82 3.09
C GLN A 71 0.99 -8.27 4.23
N PRO A 72 1.04 -9.52 4.75
CA PRO A 72 0.22 -9.91 5.90
C PRO A 72 0.57 -9.14 7.18
N SER A 73 1.84 -8.80 7.37
CA SER A 73 2.31 -8.01 8.52
C SER A 73 1.84 -6.57 8.43
N ASN A 74 1.92 -5.97 7.24
CA ASN A 74 1.37 -4.64 6.98
C ASN A 74 -0.15 -4.63 7.18
N ALA A 75 -0.87 -5.66 6.70
CA ALA A 75 -2.30 -5.81 6.89
C ALA A 75 -2.67 -5.84 8.38
N MET A 76 -2.02 -6.70 9.15
CA MET A 76 -2.21 -6.77 10.60
C MET A 76 -1.91 -5.43 11.27
N HIS A 77 -0.79 -4.78 10.95
CA HIS A 77 -0.44 -3.52 11.58
C HIS A 77 -1.49 -2.42 11.30
N LEU A 78 -1.84 -2.23 10.03
CA LEU A 78 -2.76 -1.19 9.58
C LEU A 78 -4.19 -1.40 10.08
N THR A 79 -4.62 -2.64 10.26
CA THR A 79 -5.98 -2.95 10.70
C THR A 79 -6.13 -3.09 12.21
N HIS A 80 -5.14 -3.67 12.89
CA HIS A 80 -5.24 -4.01 14.30
C HIS A 80 -4.56 -2.99 15.21
N ASN A 81 -3.39 -2.48 14.82
CA ASN A 81 -2.59 -1.64 15.72
C ASN A 81 -2.90 -0.15 15.57
N VAL A 82 -3.11 0.32 14.34
CA VAL A 82 -3.34 1.74 14.04
C VAL A 82 -4.75 2.03 13.52
N ASP A 83 -5.53 0.99 13.21
CA ASP A 83 -6.93 1.07 12.82
C ASP A 83 -7.20 2.08 11.68
N MET A 84 -6.51 1.90 10.55
CA MET A 84 -6.59 2.77 9.35
C MET A 84 -6.91 2.02 8.05
N ALA A 85 -7.20 0.72 8.12
CA ALA A 85 -7.49 -0.10 6.95
C ALA A 85 -8.50 -1.21 7.26
N TYR A 86 -8.88 -1.95 6.20
CA TYR A 86 -9.58 -3.23 6.28
C TYR A 86 -8.70 -4.35 5.75
N GLU A 87 -8.86 -5.56 6.29
CA GLU A 87 -8.10 -6.73 5.89
C GLU A 87 -9.06 -7.81 5.39
N LEU A 88 -8.80 -8.29 4.18
CA LEU A 88 -9.50 -9.43 3.61
C LEU A 88 -8.78 -10.71 4.05
N ILE A 89 -9.30 -11.38 5.08
CA ILE A 89 -8.70 -12.59 5.67
C ILE A 89 -9.08 -13.85 4.88
N GLU A 90 -10.32 -13.91 4.37
CA GLU A 90 -10.86 -15.05 3.62
C GLU A 90 -10.14 -15.33 2.29
N VAL A 91 -9.31 -14.40 1.81
CA VAL A 91 -8.52 -14.55 0.57
C VAL A 91 -7.17 -15.21 0.80
N ARG A 92 -6.78 -15.42 2.06
CA ARG A 92 -5.48 -16.01 2.41
C ARG A 92 -5.47 -17.50 2.05
N THR A 93 -4.36 -17.95 1.49
CA THR A 93 -4.16 -19.34 1.06
C THR A 93 -2.84 -19.89 1.62
N GLY A 94 -2.60 -21.20 1.43
CA GLY A 94 -1.37 -21.86 1.87
C GLY A 94 -1.14 -21.73 3.38
N VAL A 95 0.06 -21.32 3.78
CA VAL A 95 0.40 -21.07 5.20
C VAL A 95 -0.49 -20.01 5.86
N GLY A 96 -1.09 -19.11 5.07
CA GLY A 96 -1.98 -18.07 5.55
C GLY A 96 -3.41 -18.53 5.85
N ALA A 97 -3.78 -19.77 5.49
CA ALA A 97 -5.09 -20.35 5.75
C ALA A 97 -5.22 -20.97 7.16
N GLY A 98 -4.16 -20.95 7.96
CA GLY A 98 -4.19 -21.40 9.34
C GLY A 98 -4.83 -20.38 10.30
N PRO A 99 -5.04 -20.76 11.57
CA PRO A 99 -5.54 -19.86 12.61
C PRO A 99 -4.68 -18.61 12.76
N LEU A 100 -5.30 -17.43 12.77
CA LEU A 100 -4.61 -16.19 13.06
C LEU A 100 -4.24 -16.12 14.54
N HIS A 101 -2.98 -15.83 14.86
CA HIS A 101 -2.52 -15.67 16.25
C HIS A 101 -3.38 -14.69 17.07
N ARG A 102 -3.87 -13.61 16.44
CA ARG A 102 -4.67 -12.57 17.13
C ARG A 102 -6.11 -12.96 17.44
N THR A 103 -6.69 -13.94 16.75
CA THR A 103 -8.10 -14.32 16.95
C THR A 103 -8.30 -15.80 17.25
N GLY A 104 -7.29 -16.64 17.03
CA GLY A 104 -7.39 -18.10 17.06
C GLY A 104 -8.26 -18.69 15.94
N LYS A 105 -8.75 -17.87 14.99
CA LYS A 105 -9.68 -18.30 13.94
C LYS A 105 -8.96 -18.41 12.60
N ALA A 106 -9.17 -19.52 11.91
CA ALA A 106 -8.75 -19.69 10.53
C ALA A 106 -9.78 -19.06 9.58
N PRO A 107 -9.37 -18.58 8.39
CA PRO A 107 -10.32 -18.23 7.33
C PRO A 107 -11.14 -19.45 6.92
N VAL A 108 -12.40 -19.22 6.54
CA VAL A 108 -13.26 -20.23 5.91
C VAL A 108 -12.77 -20.55 4.50
N GLY A 109 -12.29 -19.52 3.78
CA GLY A 109 -11.61 -19.67 2.49
C GLY A 109 -12.52 -20.05 1.31
N THR A 110 -13.84 -19.83 1.42
CA THR A 110 -14.79 -20.05 0.33
C THR A 110 -15.09 -18.76 -0.42
N LEU A 111 -15.56 -18.88 -1.68
CA LEU A 111 -15.97 -17.72 -2.47
C LEU A 111 -17.12 -16.93 -1.82
N ASP A 112 -18.02 -17.62 -1.12
CA ASP A 112 -19.11 -16.97 -0.39
C ASP A 112 -18.59 -16.20 0.82
N ALA A 113 -17.65 -16.78 1.59
CA ALA A 113 -17.01 -16.06 2.70
C ALA A 113 -16.23 -14.83 2.21
N VAL A 114 -15.51 -14.92 1.09
CA VAL A 114 -14.83 -13.78 0.46
C VAL A 114 -15.84 -12.71 0.03
N ARG A 115 -16.97 -13.10 -0.58
CA ARG A 115 -18.03 -12.19 -1.03
C ARG A 115 -18.65 -11.44 0.14
N ASP A 116 -18.99 -12.15 1.21
CA ASP A 116 -19.64 -11.58 2.38
C ASP A 116 -18.70 -10.62 3.11
N MET A 117 -17.43 -11.02 3.30
CA MET A 117 -16.41 -10.17 3.89
C MET A 117 -16.13 -8.91 3.06
N LEU A 118 -16.07 -9.02 1.72
CA LEU A 118 -15.88 -7.86 0.86
C LEU A 118 -17.08 -6.91 0.92
N ARG A 119 -18.31 -7.43 0.94
CA ARG A 119 -19.53 -6.62 1.11
C ARG A 119 -19.54 -5.88 2.44
N ASP A 120 -19.21 -6.56 3.53
CA ASP A 120 -19.09 -5.96 4.86
C ASP A 120 -17.99 -4.89 4.92
N ALA A 121 -16.80 -5.19 4.37
CA ALA A 121 -15.70 -4.24 4.31
C ALA A 121 -16.08 -2.98 3.54
N LEU A 122 -16.76 -3.11 2.39
CA LEU A 122 -17.26 -1.98 1.61
C LEU A 122 -18.35 -1.21 2.37
N ALA A 123 -19.30 -1.88 3.01
CA ALA A 123 -20.34 -1.22 3.78
C ALA A 123 -19.77 -0.36 4.92
N ARG A 124 -18.78 -0.88 5.66
CA ARG A 124 -18.08 -0.14 6.71
C ARG A 124 -17.21 0.97 6.16
N ALA A 125 -16.51 0.69 5.06
CA ALA A 125 -15.67 1.66 4.36
C ALA A 125 -16.48 2.89 3.95
N PHE A 126 -17.63 2.72 3.30
CA PHE A 126 -18.47 3.86 2.89
C PHE A 126 -19.33 4.45 4.02
N GLY A 127 -19.12 4.03 5.27
CA GLY A 127 -19.83 4.53 6.45
C GLY A 127 -18.95 5.31 7.43
N GLU A 128 -19.47 5.53 8.63
CA GLU A 128 -18.80 6.29 9.69
C GLU A 128 -17.46 5.68 10.12
N ASP A 129 -17.34 4.34 10.06
CA ASP A 129 -16.10 3.63 10.36
C ASP A 129 -14.99 4.01 9.38
N GLY A 130 -15.30 4.06 8.08
CA GLY A 130 -14.37 4.56 7.07
C GLY A 130 -13.96 6.00 7.31
N GLU A 131 -14.90 6.90 7.61
CA GLU A 131 -14.55 8.30 7.92
C GLU A 131 -13.68 8.44 9.17
N ALA A 132 -13.89 7.60 10.18
CA ALA A 132 -13.01 7.53 11.35
C ALA A 132 -11.60 7.06 10.99
N LYS A 133 -11.47 5.99 10.19
CA LYS A 133 -10.18 5.50 9.70
C LYS A 133 -9.47 6.54 8.83
N ARG A 134 -10.20 7.29 8.00
CA ARG A 134 -9.65 8.34 7.13
C ARG A 134 -9.02 9.44 7.96
N ARG A 135 -9.69 9.89 9.02
CA ARG A 135 -9.15 10.89 9.95
C ARG A 135 -7.83 10.42 10.58
N ARG A 136 -7.73 9.16 10.99
CA ARG A 136 -6.47 8.60 11.53
C ARG A 136 -5.37 8.57 10.48
N LEU A 137 -5.71 8.13 9.26
CA LEU A 137 -4.77 8.11 8.14
C LEU A 137 -4.24 9.52 7.79
N LEU A 138 -5.11 10.54 7.79
CA LEU A 138 -4.70 11.93 7.56
C LEU A 138 -3.80 12.44 8.71
N GLY A 139 -4.08 12.07 9.95
CA GLY A 139 -3.16 12.38 11.06
C GLY A 139 -1.78 11.73 10.91
N LEU A 140 -1.71 10.50 10.36
CA LEU A 140 -0.41 9.89 10.02
C LEU A 140 0.27 10.65 8.88
N ARG A 141 -0.48 11.04 7.84
CA ARG A 141 0.04 11.83 6.73
C ARG A 141 0.70 13.13 7.22
N GLU A 142 0.01 13.90 8.06
CA GLU A 142 0.55 15.15 8.63
C GLU A 142 1.84 14.89 9.43
N ARG A 143 1.89 13.81 10.21
CA ARG A 143 3.10 13.42 10.96
C ARG A 143 4.26 13.07 10.03
N LEU A 144 4.00 12.36 8.94
CA LEU A 144 5.02 12.00 7.94
C LEU A 144 5.52 13.23 7.20
N GLU A 145 4.63 14.13 6.78
CA GLU A 145 4.99 15.40 6.15
C GLU A 145 5.83 16.28 7.10
N GLY A 146 5.42 16.38 8.38
CA GLY A 146 6.18 17.08 9.41
C GLY A 146 7.56 16.45 9.67
N ALA A 147 7.65 15.12 9.64
CA ALA A 147 8.92 14.41 9.79
C ALA A 147 9.94 14.76 8.69
N TRP A 148 9.45 15.07 7.48
CA TRP A 148 10.25 15.43 6.31
C TRP A 148 10.37 16.94 6.03
N SER A 149 9.80 17.79 6.90
CA SER A 149 10.00 19.24 6.84
C SER A 149 11.49 19.63 6.94
N GLU A 150 11.84 20.87 6.62
CA GLU A 150 13.22 21.37 6.69
C GLU A 150 13.86 21.14 8.07
N SER A 151 13.07 21.33 9.14
CA SER A 151 13.46 21.06 10.52
C SER A 151 12.91 19.72 11.04
N GLY A 152 12.57 18.79 10.15
CA GLY A 152 11.95 17.52 10.49
C GLY A 152 12.96 16.45 10.92
N PRO A 153 12.60 15.54 11.84
CA PRO A 153 13.50 14.47 12.28
C PRO A 153 13.99 13.57 11.15
N ALA A 154 13.12 13.11 10.25
CA ALA A 154 13.54 12.21 9.17
C ALA A 154 14.55 12.89 8.22
N ARG A 155 14.36 14.18 7.95
CA ARG A 155 15.31 14.95 7.14
C ARG A 155 16.67 15.08 7.84
N ARG A 156 16.69 15.44 9.13
CA ARG A 156 17.94 15.53 9.91
C ARG A 156 18.70 14.22 9.95
N GLU A 157 18.02 13.11 10.24
CA GLU A 157 18.66 11.78 10.31
C GLU A 157 19.30 11.38 8.98
N VAL A 158 18.63 11.68 7.86
CA VAL A 158 19.22 11.45 6.53
C VAL A 158 20.42 12.37 6.27
N GLU A 159 20.34 13.64 6.65
CA GLU A 159 21.47 14.57 6.51
C GLU A 159 22.67 14.16 7.37
N GLU A 160 22.44 13.71 8.61
CA GLU A 160 23.47 13.17 9.50
C GLU A 160 24.10 11.90 8.93
N PHE A 161 23.27 10.97 8.41
CA PHE A 161 23.76 9.79 7.71
C PHE A 161 24.63 10.16 6.50
N LEU A 162 24.20 11.12 5.68
CA LEU A 162 24.97 11.59 4.52
C LEU A 162 26.28 12.25 4.94
N ASN A 163 26.27 13.05 6.01
CA ASN A 163 27.47 13.66 6.57
C ASN A 163 28.45 12.60 7.08
N HIS A 164 27.94 11.58 7.78
CA HIS A 164 28.74 10.44 8.24
C HIS A 164 29.39 9.71 7.07
N VAL A 165 28.60 9.32 6.05
CA VAL A 165 29.11 8.61 4.87
C VAL A 165 30.14 9.45 4.10
N ARG A 166 29.94 10.78 4.01
CA ARG A 166 30.89 11.69 3.36
C ARG A 166 32.21 11.84 4.12
N ALA A 167 32.21 11.63 5.44
CA ALA A 167 33.42 11.67 6.25
C ALA A 167 34.22 10.36 6.20
N LEU A 168 33.63 9.27 5.68
CA LEU A 168 34.33 7.99 5.55
C LEU A 168 35.37 8.06 4.41
N PRO A 169 36.54 7.40 4.56
CA PRO A 169 37.47 7.21 3.46
C PRO A 169 36.78 6.52 2.27
N VAL A 170 37.14 6.91 1.03
CA VAL A 170 36.59 6.31 -0.20
C VAL A 170 36.75 4.78 -0.21
N ALA A 171 37.87 4.28 0.30
CA ALA A 171 38.12 2.83 0.41
C ALA A 171 37.17 2.10 1.36
N THR A 172 36.53 2.79 2.30
CA THR A 172 35.51 2.25 3.20
C THR A 172 34.14 2.21 2.54
N VAL A 173 33.79 3.24 1.76
CA VAL A 173 32.51 3.33 1.06
C VAL A 173 32.48 2.42 -0.18
N PHE A 174 33.60 2.35 -0.90
CA PHE A 174 33.79 1.52 -2.08
C PHE A 174 35.03 0.64 -1.89
N PRO A 175 34.92 -0.46 -1.12
CA PRO A 175 36.02 -1.39 -0.99
C PRO A 175 36.35 -1.97 -2.37
N ILE A 176 37.58 -1.72 -2.85
CA ILE A 176 38.10 -2.37 -4.04
C ILE A 176 38.24 -3.86 -3.68
N GLN A 177 37.36 -4.69 -4.23
CA GLN A 177 37.53 -6.13 -4.18
C GLN A 177 38.68 -6.48 -5.12
N ASN A 178 39.88 -6.69 -4.56
CA ASN A 178 40.94 -7.35 -5.30
C ASN A 178 40.50 -8.80 -5.53
N ALA A 179 40.30 -9.15 -6.80
CA ALA A 179 40.04 -10.50 -7.27
C ALA A 179 41.30 -11.37 -7.20
#